data_AF-A0A3D1M1A5-F1
#
_entry.id   AF-A0A3D1M1A5-F1
#
_cell.length_a   1.000
_cell.length_b   1.000
_cell.length_c   1.000
_cell.angle_alpha   90.00
_cell.angle_beta   90.00
_cell.angle_gamma   90.00
#
_symmetry.space_group_name_H-M   'P 1'
#
loop_
_entity.id
_entity.type
_entity.pdbx_description
1 polymer ?
#
loop_
_entity_poly.entity_id
_entity_poly.type
_entity_poly.pdbx_seq_one_letter_code
_entity_poly.pdbx_strand_id
1 'polypeptide(L)'
;MSNNDLALKAHLLRRAGFGASRSELEQISDKSYEEIVEDLIHPERFEEIDEDYLKRYNPETSYHDTHPTHAGKWLWRMVNTKRPLEEKMALFWHHVFATGHYKAEHTPSIVSQIDTFRENGLTNVKQILIDLARDPAMNYWLDNC
;
A
#
# COMPACT_ATOMS: atom_id res chain seq x y z
N MET A 1 -31.81 -2.03 3.34
CA MET A 1 -30.81 -0.95 3.25
C MET A 1 -31.25 0.04 2.17
N SER A 2 -31.15 1.35 2.39
CA SER A 2 -31.45 2.31 1.31
C SER A 2 -30.35 2.21 0.24
N ASN A 3 -30.68 2.38 -1.04
CA ASN A 3 -29.68 2.38 -2.13
C ASN A 3 -28.53 3.39 -1.90
N ASN A 4 -28.77 4.43 -1.11
CA ASN A 4 -27.78 5.46 -0.78
C ASN A 4 -26.70 4.97 0.20
N ASP A 5 -27.03 4.06 1.12
CA ASP A 5 -26.07 3.55 2.12
C ASP A 5 -24.97 2.71 1.45
N LEU A 6 -25.38 1.77 0.58
CA LEU A 6 -24.42 0.94 -0.15
C LEU A 6 -23.56 1.77 -1.12
N ALA A 7 -24.15 2.80 -1.74
CA ALA A 7 -23.41 3.72 -2.60
C ALA A 7 -22.36 4.53 -1.83
N LEU A 8 -22.67 4.94 -0.60
CA LEU A 8 -21.73 5.64 0.29
C LEU A 8 -20.57 4.73 0.70
N LYS A 9 -20.84 3.49 1.13
CA LYS A 9 -19.80 2.48 1.44
C LYS A 9 -18.90 2.21 0.24
N ALA A 10 -19.48 2.05 -0.95
CA ALA A 10 -18.71 1.86 -2.17
C ALA A 10 -17.85 3.10 -2.52
N HIS A 11 -18.34 4.31 -2.24
CA HIS A 11 -17.55 5.54 -2.43
C HIS A 11 -16.35 5.58 -1.49
N LEU A 12 -16.55 5.25 -0.20
CA LEU A 12 -15.45 5.15 0.77
C LEU A 12 -14.35 4.21 0.26
N LEU A 13 -14.68 2.99 -0.16
CA LEU A 13 -13.69 2.01 -0.61
C LEU A 13 -12.95 2.40 -1.89
N ARG A 14 -13.56 3.21 -2.77
CA ARG A 14 -12.86 3.81 -3.92
C ARG A 14 -11.85 4.88 -3.50
N ARG A 15 -12.12 5.62 -2.41
CA ARG A 15 -11.26 6.70 -1.92
C ARG A 15 -10.16 6.20 -0.99
N ALA A 16 -10.51 5.31 -0.06
CA ALA A 16 -9.63 4.74 0.96
C ALA A 16 -8.95 3.43 0.49
N GLY A 17 -9.08 3.07 -0.78
CA GLY A 17 -8.50 1.85 -1.34
C GLY A 17 -8.46 1.89 -2.86
N PHE A 18 -8.71 0.74 -3.48
CA PHE A 18 -8.73 0.57 -4.94
C PHE A 18 -10.14 0.24 -5.47
N GLY A 19 -11.17 0.44 -4.64
CA GLY A 19 -12.54 0.03 -4.91
C GLY A 19 -12.88 -1.33 -4.31
N ALA A 20 -14.10 -1.78 -4.58
CA ALA A 20 -14.59 -3.09 -4.16
C ALA A 20 -15.51 -3.65 -5.25
N SER A 21 -15.43 -4.95 -5.45
CA SER A 21 -16.34 -5.73 -6.28
C SER A 21 -17.74 -5.76 -5.66
N ARG A 22 -18.73 -6.15 -6.47
CA ARG A 22 -20.11 -6.29 -5.99
C ARG A 22 -20.23 -7.29 -4.85
N SER A 23 -19.52 -8.41 -4.93
CA SER A 23 -19.49 -9.44 -3.88
C SER A 23 -18.89 -8.94 -2.57
N GLU A 24 -17.81 -8.16 -2.62
CA GLU A 24 -17.22 -7.57 -1.41
C GLU A 24 -18.16 -6.55 -0.76
N LEU A 25 -18.84 -5.74 -1.58
CA LEU A 25 -19.85 -4.79 -1.09
C LEU A 25 -21.03 -5.48 -0.41
N GLU A 26 -21.44 -6.65 -0.91
CA GLU A 26 -22.47 -7.47 -0.29
C GLU A 26 -21.99 -8.12 1.01
N GLN A 27 -20.72 -8.54 1.11
CA GLN A 27 -20.16 -9.09 2.35
C GLN A 27 -20.07 -8.07 3.49
N ILE A 28 -19.79 -6.80 3.17
CA ILE A 28 -19.72 -5.73 4.16
C ILE A 28 -21.03 -4.95 4.30
N SER A 29 -22.10 -5.35 3.59
CA SER A 29 -23.34 -4.57 3.57
C SER A 29 -23.91 -4.41 4.98
N ASP A 30 -23.80 -5.46 5.78
CA ASP A 30 -24.35 -5.50 7.13
C ASP A 30 -23.50 -4.75 8.16
N LYS A 31 -22.25 -4.36 7.82
CA LYS A 31 -21.42 -3.52 8.67
C LYS A 31 -21.89 -2.07 8.62
N SER A 32 -21.81 -1.37 9.76
CA SER A 32 -21.96 0.09 9.80
C SER A 32 -20.81 0.77 9.04
N TYR A 33 -21.01 2.04 8.69
CA TYR A 33 -19.97 2.82 8.01
C TYR A 33 -18.74 2.98 8.92
N GLU A 34 -18.98 3.23 10.20
CA GLU A 34 -17.96 3.41 11.24
C GLU A 34 -17.12 2.14 11.42
N GLU A 35 -17.74 0.96 11.43
CA GLU A 35 -17.01 -0.32 11.47
C GLU A 35 -16.10 -0.51 10.25
N ILE A 36 -16.55 -0.10 9.05
CA ILE A 36 -15.72 -0.17 7.85
C ILE A 36 -14.53 0.80 7.95
N VAL A 37 -14.73 2.01 8.51
CA VAL A 37 -13.65 2.96 8.74
C VAL A 37 -12.64 2.40 9.74
N GLU A 38 -13.11 1.84 10.84
CA GLU A 38 -12.28 1.18 11.85
C GLU A 38 -11.46 0.04 11.24
N ASP A 39 -12.06 -0.79 10.40
CA ASP A 39 -11.36 -1.85 9.68
C ASP A 39 -10.27 -1.30 8.74
N LEU A 40 -10.52 -0.17 8.07
CA LEU A 40 -9.55 0.44 7.14
C LEU A 40 -8.33 1.04 7.87
N ILE A 41 -8.54 1.70 9.01
CA ILE A 41 -7.45 2.37 9.76
C ILE A 41 -6.69 1.42 10.69
N HIS A 42 -7.17 0.19 10.87
CA HIS A 42 -6.53 -0.87 11.65
C HIS A 42 -6.19 -2.10 10.78
N PRO A 43 -5.25 -1.98 9.82
CA PRO A 43 -4.89 -3.05 8.90
C PRO A 43 -4.40 -4.33 9.59
N GLU A 44 -3.86 -4.21 10.81
CA GLU A 44 -3.43 -5.33 11.64
C GLU A 44 -4.56 -6.30 12.03
N ARG A 45 -5.83 -5.90 11.90
CA ARG A 45 -7.00 -6.78 12.10
C ARG A 45 -7.15 -7.81 10.99
N PHE A 46 -6.50 -7.60 9.84
CA PHE A 46 -6.57 -8.47 8.68
C PHE A 46 -5.24 -9.17 8.45
N GLU A 47 -5.29 -10.38 7.91
CA GLU A 47 -4.09 -11.12 7.52
C GLU A 47 -3.30 -10.34 6.46
N GLU A 48 -1.97 -10.41 6.57
CA GLU A 48 -1.11 -9.94 5.50
C GLU A 48 -1.24 -10.85 4.27
N ILE A 49 -1.02 -10.28 3.09
CA ILE A 49 -1.04 -11.03 1.84
C ILE A 49 0.09 -12.06 1.80
N ASP A 50 -0.27 -13.32 1.56
CA ASP A 50 0.69 -14.40 1.38
C ASP A 50 1.35 -14.30 0.00
N GLU A 51 2.60 -13.83 -0.03
CA GLU A 51 3.38 -13.70 -1.25
C GLU A 51 3.99 -15.03 -1.74
N ASP A 52 3.91 -16.11 -0.96
CA ASP A 52 4.51 -17.39 -1.37
C ASP A 52 3.81 -17.96 -2.60
N TYR A 53 2.50 -17.72 -2.74
CA TYR A 53 1.76 -18.06 -3.96
C TYR A 53 2.32 -17.33 -5.18
N LEU A 54 2.58 -16.02 -5.06
CA LEU A 54 3.17 -15.24 -6.14
C LEU A 54 4.56 -15.80 -6.50
N LYS A 55 5.44 -15.97 -5.50
CA LYS A 55 6.82 -16.44 -5.72
C LYS A 55 6.88 -17.87 -6.29
N ARG A 56 5.94 -18.74 -5.90
CA ARG A 56 5.87 -20.13 -6.39
C ARG A 56 5.61 -20.22 -7.88
N TYR A 57 4.69 -19.41 -8.40
CA TYR A 57 4.33 -19.42 -9.82
C TYR A 57 5.09 -18.38 -10.66
N ASN A 58 5.72 -17.41 -10.00
CA ASN A 58 6.55 -16.36 -10.59
C ASN A 58 7.90 -16.26 -9.86
N PRO A 59 8.83 -17.22 -10.05
CA PRO A 59 10.12 -17.24 -9.35
C PRO A 59 10.94 -15.96 -9.52
N GLU A 60 10.74 -15.25 -10.64
CA GLU A 60 11.37 -13.96 -10.94
C GLU A 60 11.07 -12.88 -9.89
N THR A 61 9.94 -12.99 -9.18
CA THR A 61 9.56 -12.07 -8.10
C THR A 61 10.40 -12.25 -6.83
N SER A 62 11.26 -13.26 -6.80
CA SER A 62 12.24 -13.49 -5.74
C SER A 62 13.56 -12.76 -5.99
N TYR A 63 13.80 -12.23 -7.20
CA TYR A 63 15.02 -11.46 -7.49
C TYR A 63 14.92 -10.05 -6.91
N HIS A 64 15.85 -9.69 -6.02
CA HIS A 64 15.84 -8.42 -5.29
C HIS A 64 16.11 -7.17 -6.15
N ASP A 65 16.75 -7.33 -7.31
CA ASP A 65 17.17 -6.19 -8.14
C ASP A 65 16.53 -6.22 -9.53
N THR A 66 15.19 -6.24 -9.55
CA THR A 66 14.40 -6.25 -10.79
C THR A 66 13.25 -5.25 -10.71
N HIS A 67 13.52 -3.98 -11.03
CA HIS A 67 12.54 -2.89 -10.90
C HIS A 67 11.16 -3.19 -11.55
N PRO A 68 11.05 -3.66 -12.81
CA PRO A 68 9.74 -3.95 -13.41
C PRO A 68 8.97 -5.05 -12.66
N THR A 69 9.68 -6.07 -12.17
CA THR A 69 9.09 -7.17 -11.42
C THR A 69 8.56 -6.70 -10.07
N HIS A 70 9.32 -5.86 -9.36
CA HIS A 70 8.88 -5.28 -8.09
C HIS A 70 7.68 -4.34 -8.26
N ALA A 71 7.63 -3.56 -9.34
CA ALA A 71 6.46 -2.75 -9.67
C ALA A 71 5.23 -3.63 -9.92
N GLY A 72 5.38 -4.73 -10.67
CA GLY A 72 4.32 -5.71 -10.89
C GLY A 72 3.86 -6.40 -9.60
N LYS A 73 4.81 -6.76 -8.72
CA LYS A 73 4.53 -7.32 -7.40
C LYS A 73 3.73 -6.35 -6.52
N TRP A 74 4.09 -5.06 -6.50
CA TRP A 74 3.35 -4.08 -5.72
C TRP A 74 1.92 -3.88 -6.26
N LEU A 75 1.75 -3.83 -7.59
CA LEU A 75 0.41 -3.81 -8.20
C LEU A 75 -0.40 -5.05 -7.83
N TRP A 76 0.22 -6.24 -7.84
CA TRP A 76 -0.43 -7.46 -7.39
C TRP A 76 -0.88 -7.37 -5.92
N ARG A 77 -0.06 -6.81 -5.03
CA ARG A 77 -0.45 -6.54 -3.63
C ARG A 77 -1.65 -5.60 -3.55
N MET A 78 -1.64 -4.48 -4.29
CA MET A 78 -2.75 -3.51 -4.30
C MET A 78 -4.09 -4.14 -4.71
N VAL A 79 -4.07 -5.14 -5.58
CA VAL A 79 -5.27 -5.84 -6.06
C VAL A 79 -5.75 -6.92 -5.08
N ASN A 80 -4.84 -7.62 -4.41
CA ASN A 80 -5.16 -8.84 -3.66
C ASN A 80 -5.13 -8.69 -2.13
N THR A 81 -4.68 -7.55 -1.62
CA THR A 81 -4.58 -7.33 -0.17
C THR A 81 -5.96 -7.15 0.49
N LYS A 82 -6.09 -7.65 1.73
CA LYS A 82 -7.22 -7.32 2.62
C LYS A 82 -6.98 -6.00 3.39
N ARG A 83 -5.83 -5.34 3.19
CA ARG A 83 -5.39 -4.09 3.83
C ARG A 83 -5.29 -2.94 2.80
N PRO A 84 -6.39 -2.55 2.13
CA PRO A 84 -6.29 -1.67 0.96
C PRO A 84 -5.82 -0.24 1.30
N LEU A 85 -6.16 0.29 2.48
CA LEU A 85 -5.74 1.63 2.89
C LEU A 85 -4.23 1.69 3.13
N GLU A 86 -3.64 0.63 3.66
CA GLU A 86 -2.19 0.50 3.92
C GLU A 86 -1.39 0.71 2.61
N GLU A 87 -1.73 -0.04 1.55
CA GLU A 87 -1.10 0.12 0.23
C GLU A 87 -1.46 1.46 -0.45
N LYS A 88 -2.68 1.95 -0.23
CA LYS A 88 -3.12 3.25 -0.76
C LYS A 88 -2.31 4.41 -0.17
N MET A 89 -2.01 4.36 1.13
CA MET A 89 -1.19 5.35 1.81
C MET A 89 0.27 5.24 1.39
N ALA A 90 0.81 4.03 1.24
CA ALA A 90 2.15 3.85 0.67
C ALA A 90 2.28 4.50 -0.72
N LEU A 91 1.28 4.29 -1.60
CA LEU A 91 1.24 4.92 -2.93
C LEU A 91 1.09 6.44 -2.85
N PHE A 92 0.28 6.95 -1.93
CA PHE A 92 0.12 8.39 -1.70
C PHE A 92 1.45 9.04 -1.30
N TRP A 93 2.14 8.49 -0.30
CA TRP A 93 3.42 9.02 0.17
C TRP A 93 4.53 8.88 -0.88
N HIS A 94 4.54 7.77 -1.61
CA HIS A 94 5.44 7.59 -2.75
C HIS A 94 5.25 8.71 -3.81
N HIS A 95 4.03 9.22 -4.00
CA HIS A 95 3.79 10.33 -4.94
C HIS A 95 4.11 11.71 -4.37
N VAL A 96 3.98 11.89 -3.06
CA VAL A 96 4.25 13.17 -2.38
C VAL A 96 5.74 13.42 -2.18
N PHE A 97 6.49 12.38 -1.84
CA PHE A 97 7.91 12.49 -1.52
C PHE A 97 8.81 12.18 -2.71
N ALA A 98 10.07 12.56 -2.55
CA ALA A 98 11.15 12.32 -3.50
C ALA A 98 11.46 10.82 -3.61
N THR A 99 10.73 10.16 -4.49
CA THR A 99 10.88 8.75 -4.84
C THR A 99 11.15 8.65 -6.34
N GLY A 100 11.99 7.70 -6.76
CA GLY A 100 12.19 7.45 -8.18
C GLY A 100 13.39 6.60 -8.51
N HIS A 101 13.15 5.52 -9.26
CA HIS A 101 14.19 4.62 -9.73
C HIS A 101 15.23 5.30 -10.61
N TYR A 102 14.81 6.24 -11.45
CA TYR A 102 15.73 6.93 -12.35
C TYR A 102 16.81 7.73 -11.60
N LYS A 103 16.55 8.18 -10.37
CA LYS A 103 17.59 8.80 -9.55
C LYS A 103 18.40 7.74 -8.81
N ALA A 104 17.73 6.86 -8.05
CA ALA A 104 18.44 5.94 -7.14
C ALA A 104 19.18 4.79 -7.85
N GLU A 105 18.71 4.33 -9.02
CA GLU A 105 19.24 3.18 -9.78
C GLU A 105 19.51 1.92 -8.94
N HIS A 106 18.78 1.76 -7.83
CA HIS A 106 18.95 0.68 -6.88
C HIS A 106 17.57 0.21 -6.39
N THR A 107 17.08 -0.89 -6.97
CA THR A 107 15.73 -1.40 -6.70
C THR A 107 15.49 -1.69 -5.21
N PRO A 108 16.39 -2.35 -4.47
CA PRO A 108 16.12 -2.73 -3.08
C PRO A 108 15.87 -1.54 -2.14
N SER A 109 16.56 -0.42 -2.34
CA SER A 109 16.35 0.77 -1.47
C SER A 109 15.01 1.44 -1.74
N ILE A 110 14.55 1.48 -2.99
CA ILE A 110 13.24 2.04 -3.34
C ILE A 110 12.12 1.15 -2.80
N VAL A 111 12.29 -0.17 -2.89
CA VAL A 111 11.34 -1.13 -2.29
C VAL A 111 11.27 -0.93 -0.77
N SER A 112 12.43 -0.83 -0.10
CA SER A 112 12.49 -0.54 1.34
C SER A 112 11.82 0.79 1.72
N GLN A 113 11.93 1.81 0.88
CA GLN A 113 11.27 3.09 1.11
C GLN A 113 9.73 2.95 0.99
N ILE A 114 9.24 2.20 0.00
CA ILE A 114 7.80 1.87 -0.12
C ILE A 114 7.33 1.08 1.11
N ASP A 115 8.12 0.11 1.56
CA ASP A 115 7.84 -0.68 2.76
C ASP A 115 7.77 0.21 4.01
N THR A 116 8.66 1.20 4.12
CA THR A 116 8.62 2.19 5.19
C THR A 116 7.30 2.97 5.18
N PHE A 117 6.86 3.45 4.01
CA PHE A 117 5.56 4.14 3.89
C PHE A 117 4.36 3.22 4.15
N ARG A 118 4.49 1.92 3.89
CA ARG A 118 3.45 0.94 4.23
C ARG A 118 3.34 0.78 5.75
N GLU A 119 4.46 0.64 6.42
CA GLU A 119 4.53 0.43 7.87
C GLU A 119 4.08 1.67 8.67
N ASN A 120 4.51 2.86 8.26
CA ASN A 120 4.27 4.08 9.04
C ASN A 120 3.28 5.08 8.40
N GLY A 121 2.75 4.78 7.21
CA GLY A 121 1.96 5.73 6.41
C GLY A 121 0.65 6.18 7.04
N LEU A 122 0.13 5.43 8.02
CA LEU A 122 -1.06 5.76 8.81
C LEU A 122 -0.75 6.43 10.15
N THR A 123 0.54 6.64 10.46
CA THR A 123 0.96 7.30 11.70
C THR A 123 0.95 8.83 11.54
N ASN A 124 1.73 9.54 12.36
CA ASN A 124 1.85 11.00 12.26
C ASN A 124 2.96 11.40 11.28
N VAL A 125 2.79 12.56 10.63
CA VAL A 125 3.73 13.10 9.63
C VAL A 125 5.16 13.22 10.18
N LYS A 126 5.32 13.54 11.47
CA LYS A 126 6.65 13.65 12.09
C LYS A 126 7.39 12.30 12.05
N GLN A 127 6.73 11.19 12.34
CA GLN A 127 7.33 9.86 12.27
C GLN A 127 7.74 9.52 10.84
N ILE A 128 6.84 9.73 9.89
CA ILE A 128 7.09 9.49 8.46
C ILE A 128 8.33 10.27 7.98
N LEU A 129 8.43 11.56 8.32
CA LEU A 129 9.56 12.40 7.94
C LEU A 129 10.88 11.97 8.60
N ILE A 130 10.85 11.51 9.86
CA ILE A 130 12.05 11.03 10.56
C ILE A 130 12.58 9.75 9.92
N ASP A 131 11.69 8.80 9.60
CA ASP A 131 12.07 7.54 8.99
C ASP A 131 12.58 7.77 7.57
N LEU A 132 11.87 8.62 6.80
CA LEU A 132 12.28 9.00 5.45
C LEU A 132 13.63 9.73 5.43
N ALA A 133 13.94 10.57 6.42
CA ALA A 133 15.23 11.25 6.48
C ALA A 133 16.42 10.29 6.73
N ARG A 134 16.16 9.06 7.21
CA ARG A 134 17.17 8.02 7.43
C ARG A 134 17.20 6.99 6.30
N ASP A 135 16.20 7.01 5.42
CA ASP A 135 16.07 6.07 4.31
C ASP A 135 17.24 6.21 3.31
N PRO A 136 17.87 5.09 2.89
CA PRO A 136 18.97 5.13 1.93
C PRO A 136 18.59 5.74 0.57
N ALA A 137 17.38 5.48 0.06
CA ALA A 137 16.96 6.03 -1.22
C ALA A 137 16.78 7.56 -1.13
N MET A 138 16.28 8.08 0.00
CA MET A 138 16.20 9.51 0.26
C MET A 138 17.59 10.16 0.44
N ASN A 139 18.50 9.54 1.17
CA ASN A 139 19.85 10.07 1.33
C ASN A 139 20.57 10.19 -0.02
N TYR A 140 20.47 9.16 -0.85
CA TYR A 140 20.97 9.21 -2.22
C TYR A 140 20.23 10.27 -3.05
N TRP A 141 18.91 10.41 -2.88
CA TRP A 141 18.14 11.47 -3.54
C TRP A 141 18.59 12.88 -3.15
N LEU A 142 19.11 13.08 -1.94
CA LEU A 142 19.59 14.38 -1.49
C LEU A 142 21.07 14.61 -1.80
N ASP A 143 21.69 13.71 -2.55
CA ASP A 143 23.11 13.73 -2.88
C ASP A 143 24.00 13.73 -1.61
N ASN A 144 23.49 13.12 -0.53
CA ASN A 144 24.24 12.85 0.69
C ASN A 144 24.99 11.53 0.49
N CYS A 145 26.28 11.63 0.19
CA CYS A 145 27.22 10.52 0.02
C CYS A 145 28.25 10.43 1.15
#